data_AF-A0A843I1J1-F1
#
_entry.id   AF-A0A843I1J1-F1
#
_cell.length_a   1.000
_cell.length_b   1.000
_cell.length_c   1.000
_cell.angle_alpha   90.00
_cell.angle_beta   90.00
_cell.angle_gamma   90.00
#
_symmetry.space_group_name_H-M   'P 1'
#
loop_
_entity.id
_entity.type
_entity.pdbx_description
1 polymer ?
#
loop_
_entity_poly.entity_id
_entity_poly.type
_entity_poly.pdbx_seq_one_letter_code
_entity_poly.pdbx_strand_id
1 'polypeptide(L)'
;MLQRASEVASFLLDSKDVHIVTHIDADGITAGAIASETLRRLKKRYSIECVKQLDEVTLQRLIREDHELVWFTDLGSGITTQYPELRKIITDHHECPLESDVPFHLNPHLFGRDGSFELSGAGATYLVSRAVSEKNRDLSSLAIVGAIGDLQDRRFCELRGLNTEIVKDGVEAGSDRAGYPVFREGDAAVDQASTVCV
;
A
#
# COMPACT_ATOMS: atom_id res chain seq x y z
N MET A 1 3.45 11.63 4.97
CA MET A 1 2.80 10.34 4.64
C MET A 1 1.72 9.91 5.62
N LEU A 2 1.96 9.79 6.94
CA LEU A 2 0.91 9.33 7.88
C LEU A 2 -0.37 10.18 7.84
N GLN A 3 -0.24 11.51 7.79
CA GLN A 3 -1.39 12.38 7.62
C GLN A 3 -2.16 12.09 6.32
N ARG A 4 -1.47 11.92 5.18
CA ARG A 4 -2.09 11.53 3.91
C ARG A 4 -2.73 10.15 3.98
N ALA A 5 -2.14 9.20 4.70
CA ALA A 5 -2.75 7.89 4.93
C ALA A 5 -4.08 8.01 5.69
N SER A 6 -4.16 8.90 6.70
CA SER A 6 -5.41 9.21 7.41
C SER A 6 -6.43 9.93 6.53
N GLU A 7 -6.00 10.82 5.64
CA GLU A 7 -6.86 11.46 4.64
C GLU A 7 -7.41 10.43 3.66
N VAL A 8 -6.59 9.53 3.12
CA VAL A 8 -7.05 8.43 2.26
C VAL A 8 -8.01 7.50 3.01
N ALA A 9 -7.71 7.20 4.28
CA ALA A 9 -8.56 6.37 5.14
C ALA A 9 -9.95 7.00 5.37
N SER A 10 -10.09 8.33 5.44
CA SER A 10 -11.40 8.94 5.64
C SER A 10 -12.34 8.70 4.46
N PHE A 11 -11.84 8.72 3.22
CA PHE A 11 -12.65 8.35 2.04
C PHE A 11 -13.14 6.90 2.10
N LEU A 12 -12.34 5.98 2.65
CA LEU A 12 -12.77 4.60 2.90
C LEU A 12 -13.85 4.52 3.96
N LEU A 13 -13.69 5.28 5.06
CA LEU A 13 -14.67 5.29 6.14
C LEU A 13 -16.02 5.86 5.68
N ASP A 14 -16.01 6.86 4.79
CA ASP A 14 -17.18 7.55 4.26
C ASP A 14 -17.92 6.80 3.13
N SER A 15 -17.29 5.82 2.49
CA SER A 15 -17.88 5.01 1.41
C SER A 15 -18.58 3.75 1.92
N LYS A 16 -19.65 3.27 1.28
CA LYS A 16 -20.34 2.02 1.68
C LYS A 16 -19.89 0.82 0.86
N ASP A 17 -19.59 1.04 -0.41
CA ASP A 17 -19.09 0.05 -1.37
C ASP A 17 -17.74 0.49 -1.94
N VAL A 18 -16.83 -0.47 -2.11
CA VAL A 18 -15.48 -0.20 -2.65
C VAL A 18 -15.09 -1.27 -3.65
N HIS A 19 -14.68 -0.87 -4.84
CA HIS A 19 -14.11 -1.77 -5.83
C HIS A 19 -12.58 -1.66 -5.80
N ILE A 20 -11.89 -2.73 -5.41
CA ILE A 20 -10.43 -2.78 -5.41
C ILE A 20 -9.96 -3.16 -6.82
N VAL A 21 -9.07 -2.35 -7.38
CA VAL A 21 -8.33 -2.68 -8.61
C VAL A 21 -6.86 -2.78 -8.24
N THR A 22 -6.25 -3.92 -8.49
CA THR A 22 -4.90 -4.21 -8.00
C THR A 22 -4.01 -4.79 -9.08
N HIS A 23 -2.70 -4.57 -8.99
CA HIS A 23 -1.75 -5.17 -9.92
C HIS A 23 -1.66 -6.70 -9.72
N ILE A 24 -1.16 -7.43 -10.73
CA ILE A 24 -1.18 -8.91 -10.76
C ILE A 24 0.08 -9.57 -10.18
N ASP A 25 1.10 -8.80 -9.81
CA ASP A 25 2.32 -9.34 -9.22
C ASP A 25 2.21 -9.50 -7.70
N ALA A 26 3.33 -9.82 -7.04
CA ALA A 26 3.34 -10.07 -5.61
C ALA A 26 3.01 -8.82 -4.77
N ASP A 27 3.44 -7.63 -5.21
CA ASP A 27 3.16 -6.38 -4.51
C ASP A 27 1.68 -6.02 -4.66
N GLY A 28 1.14 -6.07 -5.88
CA GLY A 28 -0.29 -5.91 -6.13
C GLY A 28 -1.15 -6.93 -5.38
N ILE A 29 -0.89 -8.22 -5.49
CA ILE A 29 -1.70 -9.25 -4.82
C ILE A 29 -1.73 -9.06 -3.31
N THR A 30 -0.59 -8.71 -2.69
CA THR A 30 -0.54 -8.46 -1.24
C THR A 30 -1.21 -7.13 -0.88
N ALA A 31 -1.06 -6.08 -1.68
CA ALA A 31 -1.78 -4.82 -1.54
C ALA A 31 -3.30 -5.03 -1.59
N GLY A 32 -3.79 -5.74 -2.61
CA GLY A 32 -5.20 -6.11 -2.74
C GLY A 32 -5.71 -6.96 -1.57
N ALA A 33 -4.89 -7.87 -1.04
CA ALA A 33 -5.23 -8.65 0.15
C ALA A 33 -5.35 -7.77 1.41
N ILE A 34 -4.44 -6.82 1.61
CA ILE A 34 -4.49 -5.84 2.70
C ILE A 34 -5.75 -4.98 2.59
N ALA A 35 -6.04 -4.45 1.40
CA ALA A 35 -7.24 -3.65 1.14
C ALA A 35 -8.53 -4.45 1.41
N SER A 36 -8.61 -5.67 0.87
CA SER A 36 -9.72 -6.61 1.07
C SER A 36 -9.97 -6.89 2.55
N GLU A 37 -8.92 -7.23 3.30
CA GLU A 37 -9.02 -7.51 4.74
C GLU A 37 -9.42 -6.27 5.55
N THR A 38 -8.93 -5.09 5.16
CA THR A 38 -9.32 -3.80 5.76
C THR A 38 -10.81 -3.55 5.60
N LEU A 39 -11.35 -3.68 4.38
CA LEU A 39 -12.76 -3.48 4.07
C LEU A 39 -13.64 -4.54 4.75
N ARG A 40 -13.18 -5.80 4.80
CA ARG A 40 -13.84 -6.88 5.53
C ARG A 40 -13.96 -6.57 7.02
N ARG A 41 -12.90 -6.06 7.65
CA ARG A 41 -12.91 -5.64 9.08
C ARG A 41 -13.83 -4.45 9.33
N LEU A 42 -13.91 -3.53 8.38
CA LEU A 42 -14.87 -2.41 8.38
C LEU A 42 -16.32 -2.85 8.11
N LYS A 43 -16.55 -4.12 7.75
CA LYS A 43 -17.86 -4.67 7.34
C LYS A 43 -18.47 -3.93 6.15
N LYS A 44 -17.63 -3.44 5.23
CA LYS A 44 -18.07 -2.81 3.98
C LYS A 44 -18.26 -3.86 2.88
N ARG A 45 -19.12 -3.56 1.91
CA ARG A 45 -19.19 -4.37 0.69
C ARG A 45 -17.99 -4.01 -0.17
N TYR A 46 -17.42 -5.02 -0.81
CA TYR A 46 -16.34 -4.79 -1.74
C TYR A 46 -16.26 -5.89 -2.78
N SER A 47 -15.61 -5.55 -3.88
CA SER A 47 -15.16 -6.50 -4.90
C SER A 47 -13.69 -6.24 -5.20
N ILE A 48 -13.01 -7.19 -5.81
CA ILE A 48 -11.61 -7.09 -6.16
C ILE A 48 -11.38 -7.61 -7.58
N GLU A 49 -10.60 -6.87 -8.35
CA GLU A 49 -10.14 -7.24 -9.67
C GLU A 49 -8.63 -7.06 -9.76
N CYS A 50 -7.91 -8.09 -10.22
CA CYS A 50 -6.49 -8.00 -10.54
C CYS A 50 -6.32 -7.67 -12.03
N VAL A 51 -5.56 -6.62 -12.33
CA VAL A 51 -5.29 -6.16 -13.70
C VAL A 51 -3.79 -6.07 -13.96
N LYS A 52 -3.38 -6.37 -15.19
CA LYS A 52 -1.97 -6.22 -15.59
C LYS A 52 -1.55 -4.75 -15.71
N GLN A 53 -2.48 -3.89 -16.14
CA GLN A 53 -2.24 -2.47 -16.34
C GLN A 53 -3.59 -1.75 -16.42
N LEU A 54 -3.58 -0.44 -16.18
CA LEU A 54 -4.73 0.42 -16.40
C LEU A 54 -4.72 0.94 -17.84
N ASP A 55 -5.28 0.16 -18.76
CA ASP A 55 -5.53 0.62 -20.12
C ASP A 55 -6.87 1.38 -20.25
N GLU A 56 -7.03 2.10 -21.35
CA GLU A 56 -8.24 2.88 -21.64
C GLU A 56 -9.50 2.00 -21.59
N VAL A 57 -9.41 0.74 -22.04
CA VAL A 57 -10.55 -0.18 -22.04
C VAL A 57 -11.01 -0.49 -20.61
N THR A 58 -10.06 -0.74 -19.72
CA THR A 58 -10.31 -0.99 -18.29
C THR A 58 -10.89 0.26 -17.62
N LEU A 59 -10.32 1.44 -17.88
CA LEU A 59 -10.77 2.70 -17.29
C LEU A 59 -12.19 3.07 -17.74
N GLN A 60 -12.48 2.96 -19.04
CA GLN A 60 -13.82 3.19 -19.58
C GLN A 60 -14.85 2.16 -19.09
N ARG A 61 -14.42 0.93 -18.79
CA ARG A 61 -15.29 -0.04 -18.13
C ARG A 61 -15.59 0.38 -16.68
N LEU A 62 -14.57 0.73 -15.90
CA LEU A 62 -14.75 1.16 -14.50
C LEU A 62 -15.65 2.39 -14.37
N ILE A 63 -15.54 3.36 -15.30
CA ILE A 63 -16.43 4.52 -15.35
C ILE A 63 -17.89 4.12 -15.61
N ARG A 64 -18.13 3.15 -16.51
CA ARG A 64 -19.48 2.67 -16.81
C ARG A 64 -20.09 1.82 -15.71
N GLU A 65 -19.27 1.12 -14.93
CA GLU A 65 -19.71 0.31 -13.79
C GLU A 65 -20.15 1.19 -12.60
N ASP A 66 -19.77 2.47 -12.58
CA ASP A 66 -20.22 3.50 -11.63
C ASP A 66 -20.10 3.07 -10.15
N HIS A 67 -18.93 2.52 -9.80
CA HIS A 67 -18.62 2.13 -8.42
C HIS A 67 -18.57 3.36 -7.51
N GLU A 68 -19.10 3.23 -6.29
CA GLU A 68 -19.14 4.33 -5.32
C GLU A 68 -17.74 4.89 -4.98
N LEU A 69 -16.75 3.99 -4.88
CA LEU A 69 -15.34 4.32 -4.72
C LEU A 69 -14.49 3.21 -5.33
N VAL A 70 -13.52 3.58 -6.17
CA VAL A 70 -12.50 2.66 -6.66
C VAL A 70 -11.21 2.84 -5.87
N TRP A 71 -10.67 1.75 -5.33
CA TRP A 71 -9.36 1.76 -4.67
C TRP A 71 -8.33 1.09 -5.57
N PHE A 72 -7.48 1.92 -6.19
CA PHE A 72 -6.32 1.46 -6.95
C PHE A 72 -5.16 1.16 -6.00
N THR A 73 -4.65 -0.06 -6.05
CA THR A 73 -3.56 -0.54 -5.17
C THR A 73 -2.43 -1.06 -6.04
N ASP A 74 -1.21 -0.57 -5.79
CA ASP A 74 0.00 -0.89 -6.58
C ASP A 74 -0.07 -0.50 -8.07
N LEU A 75 -0.98 0.43 -8.38
CA LEU A 75 -1.12 1.07 -9.67
C LEU A 75 -2.00 2.30 -9.51
N GLY A 76 -2.09 3.12 -10.56
CA GLY A 76 -3.03 4.25 -10.62
C GLY A 76 -2.38 5.62 -10.51
N SER A 77 -1.11 5.73 -10.10
CA SER A 77 -0.43 7.03 -10.03
C SER A 77 -0.47 7.82 -11.35
N GLY A 78 -0.39 7.13 -12.49
CA GLY A 78 -0.46 7.75 -13.82
C GLY A 78 -1.82 8.40 -14.17
N ILE A 79 -2.92 7.94 -13.57
CA ILE A 79 -4.28 8.42 -13.86
C ILE A 79 -4.81 9.39 -12.78
N THR A 80 -3.93 9.89 -11.90
CA THR A 80 -4.33 10.72 -10.75
C THR A 80 -5.12 11.97 -11.18
N THR A 81 -4.68 12.64 -12.24
CA THR A 81 -5.30 13.87 -12.76
C THR A 81 -6.29 13.64 -13.90
N GLN A 82 -6.39 12.41 -14.40
CA GLN A 82 -7.30 12.01 -15.47
C GLN A 82 -8.60 11.46 -14.89
N TYR A 83 -9.66 11.34 -15.69
CA TYR A 83 -10.94 10.74 -15.29
C TYR A 83 -11.49 11.27 -13.94
N PRO A 84 -11.73 12.59 -13.80
CA PRO A 84 -12.26 13.19 -12.57
C PRO A 84 -13.67 12.67 -12.19
N GLU A 85 -14.40 12.11 -13.15
CA GLU A 85 -15.68 11.43 -12.95
C GLU A 85 -15.54 10.13 -12.15
N LEU A 86 -14.35 9.50 -12.15
CA LEU A 86 -14.10 8.28 -11.40
C LEU A 86 -13.71 8.62 -9.96
N ARG A 87 -14.64 8.42 -9.02
CA ARG A 87 -14.34 8.58 -7.59
C ARG A 87 -13.35 7.50 -7.15
N LYS A 88 -12.14 7.92 -6.78
CA LYS A 88 -11.02 7.01 -6.56
C LYS A 88 -10.11 7.41 -5.40
N ILE A 89 -9.44 6.41 -4.85
CA ILE A 89 -8.23 6.56 -4.03
C ILE A 89 -7.12 5.70 -4.64
N ILE A 90 -5.88 6.13 -4.45
CA ILE A 90 -4.69 5.50 -5.04
C ILE A 90 -3.65 5.29 -3.94
N THR A 91 -3.20 4.05 -3.78
CA THR A 91 -2.04 3.69 -2.93
C THR A 91 -1.03 2.97 -3.80
N ASP A 92 0.01 3.70 -4.20
CA ASP A 92 0.94 3.31 -5.26
C ASP A 92 2.36 3.83 -4.92
N HIS A 93 3.37 3.31 -5.60
CA HIS A 93 4.78 3.66 -5.43
C HIS A 93 5.50 4.01 -6.73
N HIS A 94 4.87 3.82 -7.88
CA HIS A 94 5.42 4.17 -9.18
C HIS A 94 5.63 5.69 -9.35
N GLU A 95 6.40 6.09 -10.36
CA GLU A 95 6.51 7.50 -10.72
C GLU A 95 5.13 8.10 -11.03
N CYS A 96 4.89 9.32 -10.54
CA CYS A 96 3.62 10.00 -10.70
C CYS A 96 3.81 11.39 -11.37
N PRO A 97 2.81 11.87 -12.13
CA PRO A 97 2.82 13.24 -12.67
C PRO A 97 3.01 14.30 -11.57
N LEU A 98 3.59 15.45 -11.92
CA LEU A 98 3.87 16.55 -10.97
C LEU A 98 2.63 17.05 -10.21
N GLU A 99 1.46 17.01 -10.85
CA GLU A 99 0.19 17.50 -10.29
C GLU A 99 -0.56 16.42 -9.48
N SER A 100 0.12 15.34 -9.09
CA SER A 100 -0.50 14.19 -8.40
C SER A 100 -0.57 14.32 -6.88
N ASP A 101 -0.14 15.44 -6.31
CA ASP A 101 -0.25 15.68 -4.86
C ASP A 101 -1.68 16.09 -4.46
N VAL A 102 -2.54 15.09 -4.32
CA VAL A 102 -3.96 15.25 -4.01
C VAL A 102 -4.37 14.37 -2.81
N PRO A 103 -5.38 14.76 -2.01
CA PRO A 103 -5.73 14.06 -0.76
C PRO A 103 -6.07 12.57 -0.88
N PHE A 104 -6.53 12.13 -2.06
CA PHE A 104 -6.90 10.74 -2.32
C PHE A 104 -5.74 9.87 -2.85
N HIS A 105 -4.53 10.42 -2.96
CA HIS A 105 -3.36 9.73 -3.49
C HIS A 105 -2.24 9.67 -2.44
N LEU A 106 -1.87 8.45 -2.06
CA LEU A 106 -0.72 8.16 -1.23
C LEU A 106 0.35 7.48 -2.06
N ASN A 107 1.43 8.22 -2.32
CA ASN A 107 2.62 7.74 -3.01
C ASN A 107 3.88 8.34 -2.38
N PRO A 108 4.93 7.55 -2.11
CA PRO A 108 6.17 8.00 -1.47
C PRO A 108 6.86 9.17 -2.20
N HIS A 109 6.81 9.22 -3.53
CA HIS A 109 7.45 10.26 -4.32
C HIS A 109 6.91 11.67 -4.02
N LEU A 110 5.63 11.78 -3.63
CA LEU A 110 4.99 13.04 -3.23
C LEU A 110 5.55 13.60 -1.91
N PHE A 111 6.31 12.80 -1.17
CA PHE A 111 6.88 13.15 0.13
C PHE A 111 8.41 13.10 0.12
N GLY A 112 9.03 13.17 -1.07
CA GLY A 112 10.48 13.14 -1.23
C GLY A 112 11.13 11.80 -0.87
N ARG A 113 10.36 10.70 -0.98
CA ARG A 113 10.84 9.33 -0.76
C ARG A 113 10.92 8.56 -2.06
N ASP A 114 11.75 7.53 -2.08
CA ASP A 114 11.99 6.72 -3.26
C ASP A 114 11.09 5.46 -3.26
N GLY A 115 10.09 5.43 -4.13
CA GLY A 115 9.19 4.29 -4.30
C GLY A 115 9.86 3.02 -4.80
N SER A 116 11.11 3.07 -5.30
CA SER A 116 11.82 1.87 -5.76
C SER A 116 12.44 1.03 -4.64
N PHE A 117 12.55 1.57 -3.41
CA PHE A 117 13.13 0.80 -2.28
C PHE A 117 12.66 1.21 -0.88
N GLU A 118 12.03 2.39 -0.69
CA GLU A 118 11.62 2.84 0.65
C GLU A 118 10.18 2.45 1.02
N LEU A 119 9.32 2.22 0.03
CA LEU A 119 7.91 1.84 0.24
C LEU A 119 7.32 1.26 -1.05
N SER A 120 6.72 0.08 -0.97
CA SER A 120 6.02 -0.59 -2.07
C SER A 120 4.53 -0.20 -2.14
N GLY A 121 3.82 -0.63 -3.18
CA GLY A 121 2.36 -0.51 -3.30
C GLY A 121 1.62 -1.20 -2.15
N ALA A 122 2.06 -2.40 -1.74
CA ALA A 122 1.54 -3.06 -0.54
C ALA A 122 1.87 -2.29 0.74
N GLY A 123 3.07 -1.71 0.83
CA GLY A 123 3.46 -0.82 1.90
C GLY A 123 2.56 0.42 2.03
N ALA A 124 2.31 1.13 0.93
CA ALA A 124 1.42 2.28 0.90
C ALA A 124 -0.02 1.89 1.30
N THR A 125 -0.50 0.77 0.79
CA THR A 125 -1.84 0.22 1.12
C THR A 125 -1.93 -0.15 2.61
N TYR A 126 -0.87 -0.71 3.18
CA TYR A 126 -0.77 -1.00 4.61
C TYR A 126 -0.80 0.25 5.48
N LEU A 127 -0.11 1.33 5.09
CA LEU A 127 -0.16 2.58 5.86
C LEU A 127 -1.59 3.13 5.97
N VAL A 128 -2.38 3.06 4.89
CA VAL A 128 -3.81 3.41 4.91
C VAL A 128 -4.59 2.44 5.80
N SER A 129 -4.35 1.14 5.67
CA SER A 129 -4.98 0.12 6.51
C SER A 129 -4.73 0.34 8.01
N ARG A 130 -3.49 0.66 8.39
CA ARG A 130 -3.11 0.97 9.77
C ARG A 130 -3.79 2.26 10.26
N ALA A 131 -3.89 3.28 9.40
CA ALA A 131 -4.61 4.52 9.71
C ALA A 131 -6.12 4.30 9.92
N VAL A 132 -6.73 3.33 9.22
CA VAL A 132 -8.11 2.91 9.47
C VAL A 132 -8.25 2.27 10.86
N SER A 133 -7.31 1.42 11.26
CA SER A 133 -7.30 0.80 12.59
C SER A 133 -5.93 0.25 12.96
N GLU A 134 -5.46 0.58 14.17
CA GLU A 134 -4.25 -0.02 14.76
C GLU A 134 -4.29 -1.55 14.85
N LYS A 135 -5.49 -2.15 14.85
CA LYS A 135 -5.62 -3.63 14.80
C LYS A 135 -5.08 -4.23 13.51
N ASN A 136 -4.95 -3.43 12.45
CA ASN A 136 -4.42 -3.86 11.15
C ASN A 136 -2.89 -3.93 11.12
N ARG A 137 -2.19 -3.64 12.23
CA ARG A 137 -0.74 -3.89 12.34
C ARG A 137 -0.37 -5.35 12.08
N ASP A 138 -1.29 -6.29 12.27
CA ASP A 138 -1.11 -7.69 11.93
C ASP A 138 -1.05 -7.97 10.41
N LEU A 139 -1.37 -6.99 9.56
CA LEU A 139 -1.24 -7.07 8.10
C LEU A 139 0.13 -6.62 7.59
N SER A 140 1.02 -6.13 8.48
CA SER A 140 2.40 -5.74 8.14
C SER A 140 3.16 -6.86 7.42
N SER A 141 2.91 -8.12 7.78
CA SER A 141 3.54 -9.27 7.11
C SER A 141 3.21 -9.34 5.61
N LEU A 142 1.98 -8.98 5.21
CA LEU A 142 1.62 -8.93 3.79
C LEU A 142 2.35 -7.79 3.08
N ALA A 143 2.49 -6.64 3.72
CA ALA A 143 3.21 -5.50 3.16
C ALA A 143 4.69 -5.80 2.96
N ILE A 144 5.31 -6.52 3.89
CA ILE A 144 6.71 -6.98 3.78
C ILE A 144 6.87 -7.98 2.62
N VAL A 145 5.93 -8.92 2.47
CA VAL A 145 5.93 -9.86 1.32
C VAL A 145 5.80 -9.09 0.01
N GLY A 146 4.96 -8.06 -0.06
CA GLY A 146 4.85 -7.19 -1.23
C GLY A 146 6.15 -6.47 -1.56
N ALA A 147 6.76 -5.81 -0.57
CA ALA A 147 8.04 -5.11 -0.76
C ALA A 147 9.19 -6.03 -1.21
N ILE A 148 9.28 -7.25 -0.67
CA ILE A 148 10.25 -8.26 -1.14
C ILE A 148 9.88 -8.76 -2.54
N GLY A 149 8.59 -8.94 -2.81
CA GLY A 149 8.06 -9.31 -4.12
C GLY A 149 8.40 -8.29 -5.21
N ASP A 150 8.41 -7.01 -4.85
CA ASP A 150 8.84 -5.87 -5.68
C ASP A 150 10.37 -5.67 -5.68
N LEU A 151 11.13 -6.58 -5.05
CA LEU A 151 12.59 -6.57 -4.99
C LEU A 151 13.19 -5.32 -4.31
N GLN A 152 12.46 -4.69 -3.38
CA GLN A 152 12.90 -3.45 -2.72
C GLN A 152 14.09 -3.67 -1.76
N ASP A 153 14.32 -4.90 -1.31
CA ASP A 153 15.48 -5.30 -0.52
C ASP A 153 16.74 -5.53 -1.38
N ARG A 154 16.57 -5.79 -2.69
CA ARG A 154 17.64 -6.28 -3.57
C ARG A 154 18.81 -5.30 -3.71
N ARG A 155 18.55 -3.99 -3.72
CA ARG A 155 19.59 -2.96 -3.94
C ARG A 155 20.56 -2.85 -2.77
N PHE A 156 20.06 -3.00 -1.54
CA PHE A 156 20.83 -2.78 -0.32
C PHE A 156 21.02 -4.05 0.52
N CYS A 157 20.49 -5.19 0.05
CA CYS A 157 20.40 -6.45 0.79
C CYS A 157 19.65 -6.32 2.13
N GLU A 158 18.77 -5.33 2.24
CA GLU A 158 17.95 -5.03 3.42
C GLU A 158 16.79 -4.12 3.04
N LEU A 159 15.69 -4.18 3.79
CA LEU A 159 14.58 -3.23 3.66
C LEU A 159 14.92 -1.89 4.33
N ARG A 160 14.68 -0.78 3.63
CA ARG A 160 14.99 0.59 4.08
C ARG A 160 13.77 1.49 4.11
N GLY A 161 13.95 2.69 4.66
CA GLY A 161 12.93 3.73 4.67
C GLY A 161 11.70 3.32 5.47
N LEU A 162 10.51 3.49 4.90
CA LEU A 162 9.26 3.13 5.58
C LEU A 162 9.07 1.62 5.68
N ASN A 163 9.66 0.82 4.80
CA ASN A 163 9.63 -0.64 4.94
C ASN A 163 10.22 -1.10 6.28
N THR A 164 11.26 -0.43 6.79
CA THR A 164 11.83 -0.74 8.12
C THR A 164 10.83 -0.48 9.25
N GLU A 165 9.96 0.54 9.13
CA GLU A 165 8.89 0.80 10.10
C GLU A 165 7.80 -0.29 10.04
N ILE A 166 7.47 -0.77 8.85
CA ILE A 166 6.51 -1.86 8.66
C ILE A 166 7.04 -3.18 9.26
N VAL A 167 8.34 -3.47 9.12
CA VAL A 167 8.95 -4.64 9.77
C VAL A 167 8.83 -4.55 11.29
N LYS A 168 9.07 -3.38 11.89
CA LYS A 168 8.89 -3.18 13.34
C LYS A 168 7.46 -3.48 13.78
N ASP A 169 6.46 -3.02 13.02
CA ASP A 169 5.07 -3.37 13.29
C ASP A 169 4.83 -4.88 13.28
N GLY A 170 5.45 -5.61 12.35
CA GLY A 170 5.35 -7.06 12.27
C GLY A 170 5.96 -7.80 13.44
N VAL A 171 7.11 -7.34 13.93
CA VAL A 171 7.77 -7.89 15.12
C VAL A 171 6.91 -7.66 16.38
N GLU A 172 6.39 -6.44 16.54
CA GLU A 172 5.54 -6.10 17.68
C GLU A 172 4.21 -6.86 17.65
N ALA A 173 3.50 -6.85 16.52
CA ALA A 173 2.24 -7.57 16.38
C ALA A 173 2.40 -9.10 16.49
N GLY A 174 3.55 -9.64 16.07
CA GLY A 174 3.91 -11.04 16.24
C GLY A 174 4.18 -11.41 17.69
N SER A 175 4.75 -10.49 18.48
CA SER A 175 4.99 -10.69 19.92
C SER A 175 3.70 -10.70 20.74
N ASP A 176 2.65 -10.02 20.26
CA ASP A 176 1.32 -10.00 20.90
C ASP A 176 0.52 -11.30 20.69
N ARG A 177 0.88 -12.12 19.70
CA ARG A 177 0.30 -13.45 19.48
C ARG A 177 1.23 -14.48 20.11
N ALA A 178 0.72 -15.37 20.96
CA ALA A 178 1.50 -16.43 21.62
C ALA A 178 2.03 -17.54 20.66
N GLY A 179 2.34 -17.19 19.41
CA GLY A 179 2.96 -18.03 18.39
C GLY A 179 4.33 -17.47 17.98
N TYR A 180 5.10 -18.27 17.26
CA TYR A 180 6.41 -17.85 16.74
C TYR A 180 6.27 -16.56 15.91
N PRO A 181 7.01 -15.48 16.24
CA PRO A 181 6.91 -14.24 15.47
C PRO A 181 7.40 -14.49 14.05
N VAL A 182 6.65 -13.98 13.06
CA VAL A 182 6.95 -14.13 11.62
C VAL A 182 8.25 -13.40 11.26
N PHE A 183 8.60 -12.36 12.01
CA PHE A 183 9.84 -11.58 11.90
C PHE A 183 10.49 -11.45 13.28
N ARG A 184 11.82 -11.50 13.33
CA ARG A 184 12.62 -11.35 14.55
C ARG A 184 13.34 -10.01 14.57
N GLU A 185 13.69 -9.54 15.77
CA GLU A 185 14.65 -8.45 15.92
C GLU A 185 15.95 -8.81 15.18
N GLY A 186 16.34 -8.00 14.20
CA GLY A 186 17.48 -8.23 13.30
C GLY A 186 17.11 -8.58 11.85
N ASP A 187 15.85 -8.92 11.55
CA ASP A 187 15.41 -9.18 10.17
C ASP A 187 15.20 -7.87 9.36
N ALA A 188 14.89 -6.78 10.07
CA ALA A 188 15.19 -5.44 9.58
C ALA A 188 16.62 -5.14 9.97
N ALA A 189 17.47 -4.76 9.03
CA ALA A 189 18.72 -4.10 9.36
C ALA A 189 18.39 -2.79 10.07
N VAL A 190 18.28 -2.84 11.39
CA VAL A 190 18.13 -1.66 12.23
C VAL A 190 19.51 -1.04 12.30
N ASP A 191 19.63 0.16 11.72
CA ASP A 191 20.83 0.99 11.71
C ASP A 191 21.52 0.98 13.08
N GLN A 192 22.55 0.14 13.20
CA GLN A 192 23.59 0.29 14.19
C GLN A 192 24.83 0.73 13.43
N ALA A 193 25.18 1.98 13.64
CA ALA A 193 26.35 2.64 13.13
C ALA A 193 27.60 1.73 13.18
N SER A 194 28.43 1.92 12.15
CA SER A 194 29.82 1.47 12.02
C SER A 194 30.06 -0.04 11.85
N THR A 195 30.22 -0.46 10.60
CA THR A 195 31.37 -1.30 10.21
C THR A 195 31.77 -0.94 8.78
N VAL A 196 33.04 -0.57 8.64
CA VAL A 196 33.75 -0.27 7.41
C VAL A 196 33.75 -1.52 6.53
N CYS A 197 33.18 -1.43 5.32
CA CYS A 197 33.45 -2.41 4.27
C CYS A 197 34.82 -2.08 3.66
N VAL A 198 35.78 -2.98 3.89
CA VAL A 198 37.01 -3.12 3.10
C VAL A 198 36.71 -4.05 1.93
#